data_AF-A0A2N5W7P5-F1
#
_entry.id   AF-A0A2N5W7P5-F1
#
_cell.length_a   1.000
_cell.length_b   1.000
_cell.length_c   1.000
_cell.angle_alpha   90.00
_cell.angle_beta   90.00
_cell.angle_gamma   90.00
#
_symmetry.space_group_name_H-M   'P 1'
#
loop_
_entity.id
_entity.type
_entity.pdbx_description
1 polymer ?
#
loop_
_entity_poly.entity_id
_entity_poly.type
_entity_poly.pdbx_seq_one_letter_code
_entity_poly.pdbx_strand_id
1 'polypeptide(L)'
;MLADIFPKSVNALSTINHGMYGRSPQAPTARPPGTNQIKNPSPGAQPGGKTPSKDGKPVPFGFGAKVTGGGNAIPQTPKNIAELQAWLTDKVPRVILINRVYDFTTSSGNVTAAACQPWKPCPNGLQVQTAKNYKDWCSREKKVASNLQISLQASALDPIKVSSHKTLLGVGAKAVLKGKGLILYKVQNVIVQNVHITWHEHQVIKPFNISNNAQQVWGGDALTLQGARNIWIDHCSFSNIGRQMIVSHGKSGDEANVGVTISNNLFSGKTQWSSRCNCENSEN
;
A
#
# COMPACT_ATOMS: atom_id res chain seq x y z
N MET A 1 38.90 -38.39 6.44
CA MET A 1 38.67 -39.13 5.18
C MET A 1 37.17 -39.30 5.02
N LEU A 2 36.65 -38.82 3.89
CA LEU A 2 35.33 -39.13 3.27
C LEU A 2 34.06 -38.69 4.01
N ALA A 3 32.98 -38.22 3.39
CA ALA A 3 32.68 -37.41 2.20
C ALA A 3 31.14 -37.27 2.18
N ASP A 4 30.65 -36.07 1.88
CA ASP A 4 29.41 -35.70 1.18
C ASP A 4 28.10 -36.50 1.38
N ILE A 5 27.11 -35.83 1.99
CA ILE A 5 25.69 -36.00 1.66
C ILE A 5 25.02 -34.61 1.57
N PHE A 6 25.12 -33.97 0.42
CA PHE A 6 24.15 -32.99 -0.09
C PHE A 6 23.53 -33.58 -1.36
N PRO A 7 22.19 -33.62 -1.53
CA PRO A 7 21.62 -33.94 -2.83
C PRO A 7 21.84 -32.78 -3.80
N LYS A 8 22.40 -33.13 -4.95
CA LYS A 8 22.72 -32.28 -6.09
C LYS A 8 21.45 -31.60 -6.64
N SER A 9 21.63 -30.32 -6.99
CA SER A 9 20.70 -29.52 -7.77
C SER A 9 20.38 -30.18 -9.11
N VAL A 10 19.10 -30.39 -9.40
CA VAL A 10 18.63 -30.67 -10.76
C VAL A 10 18.23 -29.34 -11.39
N ASN A 11 19.03 -28.89 -12.35
CA ASN A 11 18.70 -27.80 -13.27
C ASN A 11 17.52 -28.25 -14.13
N ALA A 12 16.31 -27.80 -13.78
CA ALA A 12 15.19 -27.78 -14.70
C ALA A 12 15.01 -26.33 -15.18
N LEU A 13 15.61 -26.03 -16.34
CA LEU A 13 15.25 -24.89 -17.18
C LEU A 13 13.77 -25.05 -17.56
N SER A 14 12.89 -24.37 -16.82
CA SER A 14 11.51 -24.12 -17.24
C SER A 14 11.46 -22.72 -17.83
N THR A 15 11.54 -22.66 -19.16
CA THR A 15 11.20 -21.49 -19.96
C THR A 15 9.71 -21.21 -19.81
N ILE A 16 9.35 -20.41 -18.80
CA ILE A 16 8.07 -19.70 -18.76
C ILE A 16 8.33 -18.28 -19.24
N ASN A 17 7.67 -17.94 -20.34
CA ASN A 17 7.69 -16.66 -21.02
C ASN A 17 7.55 -15.51 -20.02
N HIS A 18 8.61 -14.70 -19.88
CA HIS A 18 8.60 -13.45 -19.13
C HIS A 18 7.91 -12.37 -19.97
N GLY A 19 6.59 -12.47 -20.09
CA GLY A 19 5.76 -11.32 -20.38
C GLY A 19 5.35 -10.68 -19.06
N MET A 20 5.55 -9.37 -18.94
CA MET A 20 5.15 -8.48 -17.82
C MET A 20 6.26 -8.19 -16.79
N TYR A 21 6.79 -6.95 -16.89
CA TYR A 21 7.83 -6.29 -16.09
C TYR A 21 9.30 -6.60 -16.45
N GLY A 22 9.64 -6.46 -17.73
CA GLY A 22 11.01 -6.12 -18.14
C GLY A 22 11.25 -4.61 -18.00
N ARG A 23 12.36 -4.20 -17.38
CA ARG A 23 12.86 -2.82 -17.52
C ARG A 23 13.17 -2.57 -19.00
N SER A 24 12.50 -1.60 -19.62
CA SER A 24 12.85 -1.16 -20.97
C SER A 24 14.25 -0.52 -20.96
N PRO A 25 15.15 -0.84 -21.91
CA PRO A 25 16.39 -0.08 -22.09
C PRO A 25 16.06 1.34 -22.56
N GLN A 26 16.63 2.35 -21.90
CA GLN A 26 16.49 3.75 -22.29
C GLN A 26 16.99 3.96 -23.72
N ALA A 27 16.07 4.32 -24.63
CA ALA A 27 16.44 4.83 -25.93
C ALA A 27 16.87 6.31 -25.80
N PRO A 28 17.94 6.75 -26.50
CA PRO A 28 18.38 8.13 -26.47
C PRO A 28 17.39 9.00 -27.27
N THR A 29 16.71 9.94 -26.61
CA THR A 29 15.81 10.88 -27.28
C THR A 29 16.60 12.09 -27.82
N ALA A 30 16.37 12.40 -29.10
CA ALA A 30 16.90 13.59 -29.76
C ALA A 30 16.21 14.87 -29.24
N ARG A 31 17.00 15.93 -29.06
CA ARG A 31 16.57 17.24 -28.56
C ARG A 31 16.03 18.12 -29.71
N PRO A 32 14.86 18.80 -29.58
CA PRO A 32 14.46 19.84 -30.53
C PRO A 32 15.21 21.17 -30.28
N PRO A 33 15.38 22.04 -31.29
CA PRO A 33 16.14 23.29 -31.14
C PRO A 33 15.38 24.35 -30.30
N GLY A 34 16.15 25.24 -29.65
CA GLY A 34 15.73 26.25 -28.66
C GLY A 34 14.75 27.32 -29.19
N THR A 35 14.24 28.25 -28.38
CA THR A 35 14.97 29.19 -27.49
C THR A 35 14.02 29.84 -26.48
N ASN A 36 14.42 29.94 -25.21
CA ASN A 36 14.40 31.18 -24.40
C ASN A 36 14.84 30.87 -22.97
N GLN A 37 15.89 31.56 -22.53
CA GLN A 37 16.51 31.37 -21.23
C GLN A 37 15.66 32.00 -20.13
N ILE A 38 14.92 31.16 -19.40
CA ILE A 38 14.58 31.42 -18.00
C ILE A 38 15.59 30.61 -17.19
N LYS A 39 16.36 31.27 -16.32
CA LYS A 39 17.27 30.60 -15.38
C LYS A 39 16.44 29.70 -14.45
N ASN A 40 16.25 28.45 -14.84
CA ASN A 40 15.78 27.40 -13.96
C ASN A 40 16.83 27.20 -12.85
N PRO A 41 16.44 27.04 -11.58
CA PRO A 41 17.35 26.57 -10.54
C PRO A 41 18.00 25.26 -11.02
N SER A 42 19.31 25.11 -10.76
CA SER A 42 20.06 23.91 -11.12
C SER A 42 19.26 22.64 -10.79
N PRO A 43 19.21 21.64 -11.69
CA PRO A 43 18.65 20.33 -11.36
C PRO A 43 19.35 19.85 -10.09
N GLY A 44 18.61 19.79 -8.99
CA GLY A 44 19.09 19.18 -7.76
C GLY A 44 19.60 17.79 -8.10
N ALA A 45 20.83 17.51 -7.69
CA ALA A 45 21.49 16.23 -7.92
C ALA A 45 20.50 15.08 -7.67
N GLN A 46 20.33 14.20 -8.64
CA GLN A 46 19.71 12.91 -8.38
C GLN A 46 20.47 12.26 -7.22
N PRO A 47 19.81 11.82 -6.14
CA PRO A 47 20.49 11.04 -5.11
C PRO A 47 20.81 9.66 -5.72
N GLY A 48 21.97 9.55 -6.36
CA GLY A 48 22.54 8.28 -6.85
C GLY A 48 23.07 7.40 -5.71
N GLY A 49 22.52 7.50 -4.50
CA GLY A 49 22.91 6.68 -3.37
C GLY A 49 22.26 5.30 -3.48
N LYS A 50 23.06 4.24 -3.51
CA LYS A 50 22.55 2.87 -3.31
C LYS A 50 21.75 2.83 -2.01
N THR A 51 20.56 2.23 -2.04
CA THR A 51 19.76 1.99 -0.84
C THR A 51 20.61 1.24 0.19
N PRO A 52 20.69 1.70 1.45
CA PRO A 52 21.47 1.02 2.48
C PRO A 52 21.07 -0.44 2.60
N SER A 53 22.06 -1.32 2.54
CA SER A 53 21.89 -2.75 2.73
C SER A 53 23.00 -3.33 3.60
N LYS A 54 22.66 -4.39 4.32
CA LYS A 54 23.60 -5.20 5.10
C LYS A 54 23.36 -6.65 4.72
N ASP A 55 24.42 -7.36 4.34
CA ASP A 55 24.37 -8.75 3.88
C ASP A 55 23.36 -8.96 2.73
N GLY A 56 23.27 -7.98 1.83
CA GLY A 56 22.32 -7.98 0.70
C GLY A 56 20.87 -7.70 1.06
N LYS A 57 20.54 -7.49 2.34
CA LYS A 57 19.19 -7.16 2.81
C LYS A 57 19.06 -5.66 3.03
N PRO A 58 17.94 -5.03 2.59
CA PRO A 58 17.68 -3.63 2.89
C PRO A 58 17.70 -3.38 4.40
N VAL A 59 18.28 -2.26 4.84
CA VAL A 59 18.24 -1.82 6.24
C VAL A 59 17.57 -0.45 6.37
N PRO A 60 16.91 -0.15 7.50
CA PRO A 60 16.29 1.15 7.70
C PRO A 60 17.30 2.28 7.61
N PHE A 61 16.87 3.41 7.04
CA PHE A 61 17.70 4.60 6.85
C PHE A 61 16.87 5.87 6.96
N GLY A 62 17.50 7.05 6.83
CA GLY A 62 16.82 8.34 6.92
C GLY A 62 16.25 8.59 8.33
N PHE A 63 15.11 9.28 8.41
CA PHE A 63 14.48 9.61 9.70
C PHE A 63 14.07 8.35 10.49
N GLY A 64 13.69 7.28 9.81
CA GLY A 64 13.35 5.97 10.40
C GLY A 64 14.54 5.05 10.70
N ALA A 65 15.80 5.49 10.59
CA ALA A 65 16.99 4.64 10.72
C ALA A 65 17.10 3.87 12.05
N LYS A 66 16.40 4.31 13.11
CA LYS A 66 16.44 3.69 14.45
C LYS A 66 15.45 2.52 14.62
N VAL A 67 14.60 2.23 13.65
CA VAL A 67 13.62 1.15 13.76
C VAL A 67 14.31 -0.23 13.76
N THR A 68 13.81 -1.13 14.57
CA THR A 68 14.22 -2.54 14.66
C THR A 68 13.05 -3.51 14.47
N GLY A 69 11.81 -3.03 14.49
CA GLY A 69 10.60 -3.82 14.34
C GLY A 69 10.45 -4.86 15.44
N GLY A 70 10.22 -6.12 15.03
CA GLY A 70 10.22 -7.29 15.92
C GLY A 70 11.59 -7.74 16.39
N GLY A 71 12.68 -7.07 15.94
CA GLY A 71 14.05 -7.39 16.33
C GLY A 71 14.45 -8.82 15.95
N ASN A 72 14.99 -9.56 16.92
CA ASN A 72 15.48 -10.93 16.74
C ASN A 72 14.40 -12.00 17.02
N ALA A 73 13.12 -11.61 17.12
CA ALA A 73 12.04 -12.58 17.28
C ALA A 73 12.06 -13.60 16.11
N ILE A 74 11.82 -14.87 16.42
CA ILE A 74 11.78 -15.93 15.42
C ILE A 74 10.68 -15.58 14.39
N PRO A 75 10.98 -15.57 13.08
CA PRO A 75 9.97 -15.32 12.06
C PRO A 75 8.85 -16.37 12.09
N GLN A 76 7.59 -15.92 12.10
CA GLN A 76 6.42 -16.78 12.13
C GLN A 76 5.45 -16.43 11.01
N THR A 77 4.81 -17.44 10.43
CA THR A 77 3.78 -17.26 9.39
C THR A 77 2.39 -17.52 9.99
N PRO A 78 1.47 -16.54 9.99
CA PRO A 78 0.11 -16.78 10.47
C PRO A 78 -0.63 -17.78 9.60
N LYS A 79 -1.38 -18.70 10.20
CA LYS A 79 -2.17 -19.70 9.48
C LYS A 79 -3.37 -19.12 8.74
N ASN A 80 -3.94 -18.03 9.26
CA ASN A 80 -5.14 -17.38 8.72
C ASN A 80 -5.23 -15.90 9.14
N ILE A 81 -6.26 -15.20 8.65
CA ILE A 81 -6.49 -13.78 8.92
C ILE A 81 -6.73 -13.47 10.41
N ALA A 82 -7.32 -14.39 11.17
CA ALA A 82 -7.58 -14.20 12.59
C ALA A 82 -6.28 -14.23 13.40
N GLU A 83 -5.40 -15.18 13.11
CA GLU A 83 -4.07 -15.27 13.74
C GLU A 83 -3.18 -14.08 13.33
N LEU A 84 -3.23 -13.67 12.06
CA LEU A 84 -2.54 -12.47 11.61
C LEU A 84 -3.00 -11.24 12.39
N GLN A 85 -4.32 -11.02 12.53
CA GLN A 85 -4.85 -9.88 13.27
C GLN A 85 -4.50 -9.96 14.77
N ALA A 86 -4.55 -11.15 15.38
CA ALA A 86 -4.13 -11.34 16.76
C ALA A 86 -2.66 -10.97 16.96
N TRP A 87 -1.76 -11.46 16.11
CA TRP A 87 -0.33 -11.15 16.21
C TRP A 87 0.00 -9.69 15.90
N LEU A 88 -0.73 -9.04 15.01
CA LEU A 88 -0.55 -7.61 14.74
C LEU A 88 -0.97 -6.72 15.91
N THR A 89 -1.96 -7.16 16.69
CA THR A 89 -2.57 -6.35 17.76
C THR A 89 -2.00 -6.65 19.14
N ASP A 90 -1.32 -7.78 19.35
CA ASP A 90 -0.75 -8.13 20.66
C ASP A 90 0.47 -7.28 21.04
N LYS A 91 0.91 -7.39 22.30
CA LYS A 91 2.04 -6.65 22.86
C LYS A 91 3.40 -7.35 22.65
N VAL A 92 3.43 -8.51 22.01
CA VAL A 92 4.64 -9.33 21.86
C VAL A 92 5.45 -8.80 20.67
N PRO A 93 6.78 -8.58 20.80
CA PRO A 93 7.61 -8.30 19.64
C PRO A 93 7.56 -9.46 18.63
N ARG A 94 7.26 -9.18 17.36
CA ARG A 94 7.07 -10.23 16.35
C ARG A 94 7.67 -9.89 15.00
N VAL A 95 8.21 -10.91 14.34
CA VAL A 95 8.51 -10.92 12.90
C VAL A 95 7.46 -11.81 12.23
N ILE A 96 6.53 -11.17 11.52
CA ILE A 96 5.36 -11.78 10.91
C ILE A 96 5.59 -11.89 9.41
N LEU A 97 5.66 -13.12 8.91
CA LEU A 97 5.84 -13.42 7.50
C LEU A 97 4.50 -13.45 6.77
N ILE A 98 4.36 -12.60 5.77
CA ILE A 98 3.19 -12.57 4.87
C ILE A 98 3.55 -13.37 3.62
N ASN A 99 3.16 -14.63 3.55
CA ASN A 99 3.56 -15.54 2.47
C ASN A 99 2.45 -15.91 1.47
N ARG A 100 1.27 -15.31 1.64
CA ARG A 100 0.06 -15.59 0.88
C ARG A 100 -0.86 -14.38 0.89
N VAL A 101 -1.93 -14.49 0.13
CA VAL A 101 -3.04 -13.54 0.21
C VAL A 101 -3.81 -13.77 1.51
N TYR A 102 -3.84 -12.76 2.36
CA TYR A 102 -4.75 -12.67 3.50
C TYR A 102 -5.95 -11.82 3.08
N ASP A 103 -7.03 -12.50 2.67
CA ASP A 103 -8.25 -11.87 2.16
C ASP A 103 -9.29 -11.64 3.26
N PHE A 104 -9.35 -10.41 3.76
CA PHE A 104 -10.28 -10.00 4.81
C PHE A 104 -11.70 -9.74 4.29
N THR A 105 -11.91 -9.72 2.97
CA THR A 105 -13.26 -9.55 2.39
C THR A 105 -14.13 -10.78 2.61
N THR A 106 -13.51 -11.94 2.84
CA THR A 106 -14.21 -13.23 3.00
C THR A 106 -14.89 -13.37 4.36
N SER A 107 -14.38 -12.70 5.38
CA SER A 107 -14.89 -12.77 6.76
C SER A 107 -15.75 -11.57 7.14
N SER A 108 -15.88 -10.58 6.27
CA SER A 108 -16.64 -9.37 6.52
C SER A 108 -17.80 -9.26 5.53
N GLY A 109 -19.01 -9.04 6.04
CA GLY A 109 -20.14 -8.69 5.19
C GLY A 109 -20.02 -7.29 4.58
N ASN A 110 -21.05 -6.91 3.85
CA ASN A 110 -21.21 -5.56 3.35
C ASN A 110 -21.99 -4.68 4.34
N VAL A 111 -21.71 -3.39 4.32
CA VAL A 111 -22.50 -2.36 5.01
C VAL A 111 -23.06 -1.39 4.00
N THR A 112 -24.32 -0.99 4.19
CA THR A 112 -24.96 0.07 3.43
C THR A 112 -24.66 1.43 4.08
N ALA A 113 -24.37 2.44 3.27
CA ALA A 113 -24.11 3.79 3.75
C ALA A 113 -24.67 4.85 2.81
N ALA A 114 -25.09 5.98 3.38
CA ALA A 114 -25.40 7.18 2.63
C ALA A 114 -24.14 7.74 1.95
N ALA A 115 -24.31 8.29 0.74
CA ALA A 115 -23.24 8.79 -0.10
C ALA A 115 -23.69 9.95 -0.99
N CYS A 116 -22.73 10.61 -1.62
CA CYS A 116 -22.94 11.63 -2.65
C CYS A 116 -22.01 11.40 -3.85
N GLN A 117 -22.36 12.00 -4.98
CA GLN A 117 -21.52 12.08 -6.18
C GLN A 117 -21.13 13.55 -6.42
N PRO A 118 -20.05 14.04 -5.80
CA PRO A 118 -19.68 15.45 -5.91
C PRO A 118 -18.88 15.77 -7.18
N TRP A 119 -18.42 14.76 -7.92
CA TRP A 119 -17.62 14.92 -9.13
C TRP A 119 -18.43 14.60 -10.37
N LYS A 120 -18.11 15.28 -11.48
CA LYS A 120 -18.76 15.03 -12.78
C LYS A 120 -18.36 13.67 -13.34
N PRO A 121 -19.25 13.00 -14.10
CA PRO A 121 -18.89 11.79 -14.84
C PRO A 121 -17.66 11.99 -15.72
N CYS A 122 -16.86 10.94 -15.86
CA CYS A 122 -15.62 11.01 -16.61
C CYS A 122 -15.85 10.85 -18.12
N PRO A 123 -15.30 11.75 -18.96
CA PRO A 123 -15.50 11.70 -20.41
C PRO A 123 -14.58 10.68 -21.11
N ASN A 124 -13.60 10.12 -20.40
CA ASN A 124 -12.51 9.30 -20.95
C ASN A 124 -12.64 7.80 -20.63
N GLY A 125 -13.86 7.30 -20.43
CA GLY A 125 -14.12 5.88 -20.19
C GLY A 125 -13.79 5.38 -18.78
N LEU A 126 -13.22 6.22 -17.92
CA LEU A 126 -13.16 5.96 -16.48
C LEU A 126 -14.55 6.10 -15.85
N GLN A 127 -14.72 5.51 -14.68
CA GLN A 127 -15.89 5.72 -13.85
C GLN A 127 -15.55 6.75 -12.76
N VAL A 128 -16.48 7.66 -12.49
CA VAL A 128 -16.28 8.66 -11.44
C VAL A 128 -16.46 7.99 -10.08
N GLN A 129 -15.59 8.30 -9.12
CA GLN A 129 -15.79 7.85 -7.74
C GLN A 129 -17.03 8.50 -7.13
N THR A 130 -17.69 7.80 -6.22
CA THR A 130 -18.65 8.42 -5.28
C THR A 130 -17.98 8.56 -3.91
N ALA A 131 -18.61 9.26 -2.97
CA ALA A 131 -18.08 9.47 -1.63
C ALA A 131 -19.08 9.03 -0.57
N LYS A 132 -18.68 8.12 0.32
CA LYS A 132 -19.43 7.82 1.54
C LYS A 132 -19.58 9.11 2.35
N ASN A 133 -20.77 9.38 2.88
CA ASN A 133 -21.04 10.54 3.70
C ASN A 133 -20.46 10.38 5.12
N TYR A 134 -19.14 10.33 5.23
CA TYR A 134 -18.43 10.20 6.50
C TYR A 134 -18.45 11.53 7.26
N LYS A 135 -19.07 11.58 8.44
CA LYS A 135 -19.15 12.80 9.29
C LYS A 135 -19.66 14.01 8.51
N ASP A 136 -20.77 13.79 7.80
CA ASP A 136 -21.46 14.79 7.00
C ASP A 136 -20.56 15.47 5.94
N TRP A 137 -19.53 14.77 5.46
CA TRP A 137 -18.57 15.31 4.48
C TRP A 137 -19.25 15.82 3.21
N CYS A 138 -20.31 15.16 2.75
CA CYS A 138 -21.04 15.57 1.55
C CYS A 138 -21.62 16.99 1.69
N SER A 139 -22.33 17.26 2.78
CA SER A 139 -22.93 18.58 3.01
C SER A 139 -21.90 19.58 3.53
N ARG A 140 -20.98 19.17 4.40
CA ARG A 140 -19.99 20.07 5.03
C ARG A 140 -18.95 20.57 4.04
N GLU A 141 -18.33 19.66 3.30
CA GLU A 141 -17.17 19.95 2.43
C GLU A 141 -17.55 20.17 0.97
N LYS A 142 -18.60 19.49 0.47
CA LYS A 142 -19.00 19.57 -0.94
C LYS A 142 -20.29 20.35 -1.20
N LYS A 143 -21.06 20.67 -0.15
CA LYS A 143 -22.38 21.33 -0.27
C LYS A 143 -23.34 20.55 -1.18
N VAL A 144 -23.25 19.21 -1.17
CA VAL A 144 -24.12 18.32 -1.96
C VAL A 144 -24.91 17.41 -1.01
N ALA A 145 -26.17 17.12 -1.35
CA ALA A 145 -27.01 16.19 -0.61
C ALA A 145 -26.48 14.75 -0.69
N SER A 146 -26.61 13.99 0.40
CA SER A 146 -26.25 12.56 0.44
C SER A 146 -27.43 11.68 0.05
N ASN A 147 -27.87 11.77 -1.21
CA ASN A 147 -29.06 11.08 -1.74
C ASN A 147 -28.78 9.69 -2.32
N LEU A 148 -27.52 9.24 -2.33
CA LEU A 148 -27.14 7.92 -2.82
C LEU A 148 -27.04 6.92 -1.66
N GLN A 149 -27.32 5.65 -1.95
CA GLN A 149 -27.02 4.53 -1.07
C GLN A 149 -25.97 3.64 -1.76
N ILE A 150 -24.88 3.36 -1.05
CA ILE A 150 -23.79 2.52 -1.54
C ILE A 150 -23.59 1.32 -0.62
N SER A 151 -23.09 0.23 -1.16
CA SER A 151 -22.67 -0.96 -0.43
C SER A 151 -21.15 -1.04 -0.37
N LEU A 152 -20.59 -1.28 0.81
CA LEU A 152 -19.15 -1.27 1.09
C LEU A 152 -18.74 -2.54 1.83
N GLN A 153 -17.57 -3.08 1.51
CA GLN A 153 -16.93 -4.11 2.33
C GLN A 153 -16.61 -3.53 3.71
N ALA A 154 -17.14 -4.16 4.77
CA ALA A 154 -16.97 -3.67 6.13
C ALA A 154 -15.49 -3.73 6.58
N SER A 155 -14.75 -4.74 6.13
CA SER A 155 -13.33 -4.93 6.47
C SER A 155 -12.48 -3.70 6.15
N ALA A 156 -12.69 -3.06 5.00
CA ALA A 156 -11.89 -1.91 4.56
C ALA A 156 -12.19 -0.62 5.35
N LEU A 157 -13.30 -0.56 6.08
CA LEU A 157 -13.67 0.57 6.94
C LEU A 157 -13.07 0.47 8.36
N ASP A 158 -12.51 -0.69 8.70
CA ASP A 158 -11.98 -1.00 10.02
C ASP A 158 -10.52 -1.47 9.88
N PRO A 159 -9.52 -0.56 9.88
CA PRO A 159 -8.13 -0.93 9.72
C PRO A 159 -7.60 -1.66 10.97
N ILE A 160 -6.63 -2.57 10.77
CA ILE A 160 -5.98 -3.27 11.87
C ILE A 160 -5.10 -2.29 12.65
N LYS A 161 -5.38 -2.13 13.94
CA LYS A 161 -4.56 -1.34 14.88
C LYS A 161 -3.31 -2.11 15.25
N VAL A 162 -2.24 -1.92 14.49
CA VAL A 162 -0.98 -2.62 14.71
C VAL A 162 -0.30 -2.08 15.97
N SER A 163 0.08 -2.97 16.88
CA SER A 163 0.82 -2.64 18.10
C SER A 163 2.30 -2.38 17.83
N SER A 164 3.01 -1.85 18.83
CA SER A 164 4.46 -1.59 18.74
C SER A 164 5.28 -2.89 18.54
N HIS A 165 6.53 -2.74 18.07
CA HIS A 165 7.52 -3.81 17.94
C HIS A 165 7.12 -4.93 16.97
N LYS A 166 6.71 -4.54 15.76
CA LYS A 166 6.26 -5.47 14.72
C LYS A 166 7.11 -5.32 13.47
N THR A 167 7.46 -6.45 12.87
CA THR A 167 7.93 -6.52 11.49
C THR A 167 6.91 -7.31 10.70
N LEU A 168 6.29 -6.69 9.70
CA LEU A 168 5.52 -7.38 8.67
C LEU A 168 6.42 -7.51 7.46
N LEU A 169 6.79 -8.73 7.10
CA LEU A 169 7.73 -9.01 6.02
C LEU A 169 7.08 -9.93 4.99
N GLY A 170 6.93 -9.43 3.77
CA GLY A 170 6.42 -10.23 2.67
C GLY A 170 7.42 -11.25 2.15
N VAL A 171 6.94 -12.46 1.86
CA VAL A 171 7.71 -13.55 1.28
C VAL A 171 7.28 -13.75 -0.18
N GLY A 172 8.18 -13.42 -1.10
CA GLY A 172 7.93 -13.51 -2.54
C GLY A 172 6.83 -12.56 -3.02
N ALA A 173 6.25 -12.86 -4.19
CA ALA A 173 5.25 -12.00 -4.84
C ALA A 173 3.82 -12.19 -4.31
N LYS A 174 3.57 -13.19 -3.44
CA LYS A 174 2.22 -13.52 -2.94
C LYS A 174 1.87 -12.82 -1.63
N ALA A 175 2.71 -11.89 -1.16
CA ALA A 175 2.56 -11.22 0.12
C ALA A 175 1.49 -10.12 0.11
N VAL A 176 0.21 -10.49 0.15
CA VAL A 176 -0.91 -9.55 -0.07
C VAL A 176 -1.82 -9.44 1.17
N LEU A 177 -2.12 -8.22 1.59
CA LEU A 177 -3.24 -7.90 2.48
C LEU A 177 -4.38 -7.33 1.63
N LYS A 178 -5.50 -8.08 1.55
CA LYS A 178 -6.62 -7.71 0.70
C LYS A 178 -7.83 -7.29 1.52
N GLY A 179 -8.40 -6.14 1.18
CA GLY A 179 -9.66 -5.64 1.73
C GLY A 179 -9.59 -5.06 3.13
N LYS A 180 -8.41 -4.97 3.77
CA LYS A 180 -8.25 -4.36 5.09
C LYS A 180 -6.91 -3.65 5.21
N GLY A 181 -6.94 -2.41 5.68
CA GLY A 181 -5.75 -1.58 5.86
C GLY A 181 -5.14 -1.73 7.25
N LEU A 182 -4.07 -0.97 7.48
CA LEU A 182 -3.37 -0.89 8.76
C LEU A 182 -3.46 0.54 9.32
N ILE A 183 -3.49 0.65 10.64
CA ILE A 183 -3.30 1.92 11.35
C ILE A 183 -2.24 1.77 12.43
N LEU A 184 -1.24 2.65 12.38
CA LEU A 184 -0.21 2.83 13.40
C LEU A 184 -0.62 4.02 14.27
N TYR A 185 -1.44 3.77 15.28
CA TYR A 185 -1.96 4.79 16.19
C TYR A 185 -1.22 4.80 17.53
N LYS A 186 -0.46 5.86 17.81
CA LYS A 186 0.34 6.04 19.04
C LYS A 186 1.23 4.84 19.37
N VAL A 187 1.82 4.25 18.33
CA VAL A 187 2.70 3.08 18.42
C VAL A 187 4.09 3.42 17.90
N GLN A 188 5.05 2.56 18.18
CA GLN A 188 6.42 2.77 17.76
C GLN A 188 7.09 1.50 17.30
N ASN A 189 8.19 1.69 16.58
CA ASN A 189 9.10 0.62 16.20
C ASN A 189 8.40 -0.46 15.33
N VAL A 190 7.92 -0.05 14.15
CA VAL A 190 7.21 -0.93 13.22
C VAL A 190 7.87 -0.89 11.84
N ILE A 191 8.12 -2.07 11.28
CA ILE A 191 8.59 -2.26 9.89
C ILE A 191 7.47 -2.92 9.09
N VAL A 192 7.16 -2.36 7.92
CA VAL A 192 6.32 -2.99 6.89
C VAL A 192 7.15 -3.08 5.63
N GLN A 193 7.51 -4.30 5.22
CA GLN A 193 8.40 -4.50 4.09
C GLN A 193 7.89 -5.56 3.11
N ASN A 194 7.95 -5.26 1.82
CA ASN A 194 7.56 -6.19 0.74
C ASN A 194 6.10 -6.68 0.82
N VAL A 195 5.18 -5.84 1.30
CA VAL A 195 3.75 -6.19 1.41
C VAL A 195 2.94 -5.41 0.37
N HIS A 196 2.04 -6.09 -0.33
CA HIS A 196 1.05 -5.45 -1.19
C HIS A 196 -0.26 -5.27 -0.43
N ILE A 197 -0.73 -4.02 -0.28
CA ILE A 197 -2.05 -3.71 0.30
C ILE A 197 -2.99 -3.24 -0.80
N THR A 198 -4.15 -3.90 -0.92
CA THR A 198 -5.12 -3.62 -2.00
C THR A 198 -6.55 -3.94 -1.61
N TRP A 199 -7.55 -3.25 -2.15
CA TRP A 199 -8.95 -3.67 -1.99
C TRP A 199 -9.33 -4.80 -2.95
N HIS A 200 -8.67 -4.91 -4.10
CA HIS A 200 -8.94 -5.94 -5.10
C HIS A 200 -7.66 -6.47 -5.74
N GLU A 201 -7.70 -7.72 -6.15
CA GLU A 201 -6.67 -8.27 -7.03
C GLU A 201 -6.86 -7.72 -8.45
N HIS A 202 -5.74 -7.51 -9.15
CA HIS A 202 -5.74 -7.13 -10.55
C HIS A 202 -6.39 -8.28 -11.34
N GLN A 203 -7.38 -7.95 -12.17
CA GLN A 203 -8.00 -8.83 -13.18
C GLN A 203 -9.09 -9.81 -12.76
N VAL A 204 -10.11 -9.35 -12.04
CA VAL A 204 -11.43 -9.94 -12.25
C VAL A 204 -12.44 -8.83 -12.46
N ILE A 205 -12.96 -8.71 -13.69
CA ILE A 205 -14.23 -8.04 -13.96
C ILE A 205 -15.29 -8.86 -13.23
N LYS A 206 -15.57 -8.50 -11.98
CA LYS A 206 -16.67 -9.09 -11.24
C LYS A 206 -17.96 -8.38 -11.62
N PRO A 207 -19.11 -9.08 -11.65
CA PRO A 207 -20.40 -8.46 -11.90
C PRO A 207 -20.62 -7.27 -10.95
N PHE A 208 -21.34 -6.28 -11.47
CA PHE A 208 -21.62 -4.95 -10.91
C PHE A 208 -22.12 -4.90 -9.44
N ASN A 209 -22.42 -6.05 -8.81
CA ASN A 209 -22.97 -6.18 -7.46
C ASN A 209 -21.98 -6.68 -6.38
N ILE A 210 -20.66 -6.65 -6.62
CA ILE A 210 -19.68 -6.81 -5.53
C ILE A 210 -19.19 -5.44 -5.07
N SER A 211 -19.46 -5.13 -3.80
CA SER A 211 -19.01 -3.93 -3.11
C SER A 211 -17.49 -3.81 -3.22
N ASN A 212 -17.03 -2.88 -4.05
CA ASN A 212 -15.63 -2.51 -4.17
C ASN A 212 -15.45 -1.17 -3.45
N ASN A 213 -14.54 -1.11 -2.48
CA ASN A 213 -14.29 0.14 -1.77
C ASN A 213 -13.41 1.11 -2.58
N ALA A 214 -12.74 0.67 -3.65
CA ALA A 214 -11.90 1.50 -4.53
C ALA A 214 -12.68 2.59 -5.27
N GLN A 215 -13.95 2.34 -5.59
CA GLN A 215 -14.86 3.33 -6.19
C GLN A 215 -15.37 4.37 -5.20
N GLN A 216 -15.07 4.22 -3.90
CA GLN A 216 -15.64 5.03 -2.83
C GLN A 216 -14.55 5.84 -2.11
N VAL A 217 -14.59 7.16 -2.26
CA VAL A 217 -13.89 8.04 -1.32
C VAL A 217 -14.52 7.83 0.07
N TRP A 218 -13.66 7.76 1.09
CA TRP A 218 -14.00 7.27 2.44
C TRP A 218 -14.36 5.77 2.52
N GLY A 219 -14.06 4.99 1.47
CA GLY A 219 -14.16 3.54 1.46
C GLY A 219 -13.01 2.81 2.18
N GLY A 220 -11.99 3.53 2.62
CA GLY A 220 -10.88 2.98 3.40
C GLY A 220 -9.51 3.47 2.91
N ASP A 221 -8.54 3.45 3.81
CA ASP A 221 -7.14 3.75 3.54
C ASP A 221 -6.28 2.51 3.73
N ALA A 222 -5.15 2.42 3.01
CA ALA A 222 -4.27 1.27 3.09
C ALA A 222 -3.39 1.28 4.35
N LEU A 223 -2.73 2.42 4.63
CA LEU A 223 -1.86 2.58 5.79
C LEU A 223 -1.97 3.98 6.40
N THR A 224 -2.43 4.03 7.65
CA THR A 224 -2.57 5.28 8.41
C THR A 224 -1.46 5.39 9.46
N LEU A 225 -0.82 6.56 9.56
CA LEU A 225 0.13 6.91 10.60
C LEU A 225 -0.45 8.05 11.45
N GLN A 226 -0.57 7.85 12.75
CA GLN A 226 -1.06 8.88 13.67
C GLN A 226 -0.38 8.73 15.04
N GLY A 227 0.52 9.65 15.39
CA GLY A 227 1.39 9.51 16.56
C GLY A 227 2.39 8.35 16.46
N ALA A 228 2.72 7.93 15.23
CA ALA A 228 3.62 6.80 14.99
C ALA A 228 5.10 7.22 15.09
N ARG A 229 5.94 6.39 15.73
CA ARG A 229 7.37 6.69 15.94
C ARG A 229 8.31 5.60 15.46
N ASN A 230 9.42 5.95 14.82
CA ASN A 230 10.43 4.99 14.32
C ASN A 230 9.78 3.93 13.42
N ILE A 231 9.33 4.37 12.24
CA ILE A 231 8.58 3.55 11.28
C ILE A 231 9.37 3.43 9.98
N TRP A 232 9.38 2.24 9.39
CA TRP A 232 9.92 2.03 8.05
C TRP A 232 8.97 1.25 7.18
N ILE A 233 8.60 1.86 6.05
CA ILE A 233 7.69 1.31 5.04
C ILE A 233 8.50 1.19 3.75
N ASP A 234 8.83 -0.04 3.37
CA ASP A 234 9.82 -0.31 2.34
C ASP A 234 9.38 -1.38 1.35
N HIS A 235 9.63 -1.18 0.05
CA HIS A 235 9.29 -2.17 -1.00
C HIS A 235 7.82 -2.63 -0.98
N CYS A 236 6.91 -1.84 -0.41
CA CYS A 236 5.48 -2.15 -0.40
C CYS A 236 4.84 -1.70 -1.71
N SER A 237 3.73 -2.35 -2.05
CA SER A 237 2.88 -1.93 -3.17
C SER A 237 1.50 -1.55 -2.65
N PHE A 238 0.89 -0.53 -3.26
CA PHE A 238 -0.45 -0.06 -2.93
C PHE A 238 -1.25 0.12 -4.21
N SER A 239 -2.46 -0.42 -4.27
CA SER A 239 -3.32 -0.31 -5.45
C SER A 239 -4.80 -0.38 -5.09
N ASN A 240 -5.66 0.15 -5.96
CA ASN A 240 -7.12 0.03 -5.83
C ASN A 240 -7.63 0.47 -4.44
N ILE A 241 -7.05 1.51 -3.86
CA ILE A 241 -7.46 2.02 -2.55
C ILE A 241 -8.51 3.11 -2.75
N GLY A 242 -9.59 3.05 -1.97
CA GLY A 242 -10.72 3.98 -2.09
C GLY A 242 -10.36 5.43 -1.80
N ARG A 243 -9.41 5.68 -0.90
CA ARG A 243 -8.99 7.03 -0.53
C ARG A 243 -7.47 7.20 -0.49
N GLN A 244 -6.81 7.04 0.66
CA GLN A 244 -5.36 7.26 0.78
C GLN A 244 -4.61 5.94 0.79
N MET A 245 -3.56 5.83 -0.04
CA MET A 245 -2.64 4.69 0.04
C MET A 245 -1.80 4.76 1.32
N ILE A 246 -1.25 5.94 1.63
CA ILE A 246 -0.67 6.27 2.92
C ILE A 246 -1.24 7.60 3.37
N VAL A 247 -1.62 7.71 4.64
CA VAL A 247 -2.03 8.98 5.25
C VAL A 247 -1.24 9.22 6.54
N SER A 248 -0.56 10.36 6.61
CA SER A 248 -0.02 10.90 7.87
C SER A 248 -1.07 11.82 8.48
N HIS A 249 -1.67 11.37 9.58
CA HIS A 249 -2.66 12.11 10.34
C HIS A 249 -2.03 12.71 11.60
N GLY A 250 -2.66 13.75 12.14
CA GLY A 250 -2.35 14.34 13.44
C GLY A 250 -3.18 15.60 13.66
N LYS A 251 -3.90 15.66 14.78
CA LYS A 251 -4.71 16.82 15.18
C LYS A 251 -4.06 17.63 16.30
N SER A 252 -3.17 17.00 17.05
CA SER A 252 -2.51 17.57 18.23
C SER A 252 -1.03 17.16 18.24
N GLY A 253 -0.21 17.86 19.03
CA GLY A 253 1.23 17.63 19.10
C GLY A 253 1.61 16.21 19.55
N ASP A 254 0.78 15.55 20.37
CA ASP A 254 0.97 14.16 20.79
C ASP A 254 0.64 13.13 19.69
N GLU A 255 0.05 13.56 18.58
CA GLU A 255 -0.21 12.75 17.38
C GLU A 255 0.81 12.99 16.26
N ALA A 256 1.88 13.75 16.53
CA ALA A 256 2.96 13.95 15.57
C ALA A 256 3.66 12.61 15.25
N ASN A 257 3.81 12.32 13.96
CA ASN A 257 4.61 11.20 13.48
C ASN A 257 6.10 11.59 13.48
N VAL A 258 6.97 10.76 14.05
CA VAL A 258 8.41 11.09 14.22
C VAL A 258 9.29 9.92 13.81
N GLY A 259 10.32 10.19 13.01
CA GLY A 259 11.24 9.13 12.59
C GLY A 259 10.58 8.13 11.63
N VAL A 260 9.99 8.62 10.55
CA VAL A 260 9.33 7.79 9.53
C VAL A 260 10.16 7.81 8.25
N THR A 261 10.43 6.63 7.69
CA THR A 261 10.99 6.48 6.34
C THR A 261 10.03 5.69 5.47
N ILE A 262 9.72 6.24 4.29
CA ILE A 262 8.92 5.61 3.24
C ILE A 262 9.85 5.50 2.02
N SER A 263 10.26 4.28 1.66
CA SER A 263 11.28 4.05 0.62
C SER A 263 10.90 2.93 -0.34
N ASN A 264 11.29 3.05 -1.62
CA ASN A 264 11.15 1.98 -2.62
C ASN A 264 9.73 1.41 -2.79
N ASN A 265 8.69 2.18 -2.46
CA ASN A 265 7.31 1.72 -2.54
C ASN A 265 6.72 2.01 -3.92
N LEU A 266 5.81 1.15 -4.39
CA LEU A 266 5.00 1.36 -5.58
C LEU A 266 3.60 1.85 -5.18
N PHE A 267 3.26 3.08 -5.60
CA PHE A 267 1.91 3.63 -5.47
C PHE A 267 1.21 3.57 -6.82
N SER A 268 0.45 2.52 -7.08
CA SER A 268 -0.20 2.31 -8.37
C SER A 268 -1.50 3.12 -8.45
N GLY A 269 -1.45 4.23 -9.20
CA GLY A 269 -2.63 5.03 -9.54
C GLY A 269 -3.53 4.43 -10.63
N LYS A 270 -3.18 3.26 -11.18
CA LYS A 270 -3.98 2.58 -12.21
C LYS A 270 -5.29 2.08 -11.59
N THR A 271 -6.42 2.61 -12.07
CA THR A 271 -7.75 2.35 -11.52
C THR A 271 -8.82 2.56 -12.60
N GLN A 272 -9.99 1.92 -12.45
CA GLN A 272 -11.17 2.26 -13.25
C GLN A 272 -11.97 3.41 -12.64
N TRP A 273 -11.64 3.82 -11.41
CA TRP A 273 -12.42 4.76 -10.61
C TRP A 273 -11.57 5.96 -10.22
N SER A 274 -11.96 7.17 -10.63
CA SER A 274 -11.21 8.39 -10.32
C SER A 274 -12.13 9.55 -9.96
N SER A 275 -11.80 10.28 -8.89
CA SER A 275 -12.45 11.55 -8.54
C SER A 275 -12.04 12.72 -9.43
N ARG A 276 -10.98 12.56 -10.24
CA ARG A 276 -10.44 13.58 -11.14
C ARG A 276 -10.45 13.17 -12.60
N CYS A 277 -10.98 11.98 -12.91
CA CYS A 277 -11.00 11.42 -14.25
C CYS A 277 -9.63 11.36 -14.92
N ASN A 278 -8.55 11.32 -14.14
CA ASN A 278 -7.22 11.06 -14.62
C ASN A 278 -6.82 9.62 -14.25
N CYS A 279 -6.22 8.94 -15.21
CA CYS A 279 -5.35 7.80 -14.98
C CYS A 279 -4.06 8.13 -15.72
N GLU A 280 -2.93 8.11 -15.01
CA GLU A 280 -1.66 7.94 -15.70
C GLU A 280 -1.60 6.47 -16.10
N ASN A 281 -1.86 6.20 -17.39
CA ASN A 281 -1.30 5.03 -18.03
C ASN A 281 0.21 5.30 -18.14
N SER A 282 1.00 5.03 -17.11
CA SER A 282 2.46 4.97 -17.27
C SER A 282 2.84 3.64 -17.93
N GLU A 283 2.45 3.51 -19.20
CA GLU A 283 3.20 2.75 -20.18
C GLU A 283 3.88 3.81 -21.07
N ASN A 284 5.09 4.21 -20.67
CA ASN A 284 6.13 4.83 -21.51
C ASN A 284 7.47 4.69 -20.79
#